data_AF-A0A383A3B2-F1
#
_entry.id   AF-A0A383A3B2-F1
#
_cell.length_a   1.000
_cell.length_b   1.000
_cell.length_c   1.000
_cell.angle_alpha   90.00
_cell.angle_beta   90.00
_cell.angle_gamma   90.00
#
_symmetry.space_group_name_H-M   'P 1'
#
loop_
_entity.id
_entity.type
_entity.pdbx_description
1 polymer ?
#
loop_
_entity_poly.entity_id
_entity_poly.type
_entity_poly.pdbx_seq_one_letter_code
_entity_poly.pdbx_strand_id
1 'polypeptide(L)' 'LIGEDAPAIEKAFTGLIPTERGLGLSEAVHCAGMLAETGDTVLLAPACASYDQYPDYQARGDHFAREVEALML' A
#
# COMPACT_ATOMS: atom_id res chain seq x y z
N LEU A 1 -5.65 -1.13 1.40
CA LEU A 1 -5.65 -2.60 1.20
C LEU A 1 -5.73 -2.88 -0.30
N ILE A 2 -4.82 -3.71 -0.81
CA ILE A 2 -4.69 -4.06 -2.24
C ILE A 2 -4.33 -5.54 -2.37
N GLY A 3 -4.44 -6.09 -3.58
CA GLY A 3 -4.04 -7.46 -3.88
C GLY A 3 -5.07 -8.51 -3.48
N GLU A 4 -4.73 -9.76 -3.75
CA GLU A 4 -5.62 -10.92 -3.55
C GLU A 4 -6.06 -11.09 -2.09
N ASP A 5 -5.13 -10.90 -1.14
CA ASP A 5 -5.35 -11.10 0.30
C ASP A 5 -6.08 -9.92 0.99
N ALA A 6 -6.43 -8.85 0.26
CA ALA A 6 -7.11 -7.69 0.84
C ALA A 6 -8.35 -8.05 1.71
N PRO A 7 -9.22 -9.01 1.35
CA PRO A 7 -10.32 -9.43 2.23
C PRO A 7 -9.89 -10.07 3.54
N ALA A 8 -8.81 -10.86 3.54
CA ALA A 8 -8.31 -11.48 4.76
C ALA A 8 -7.72 -10.43 5.71
N ILE A 9 -6.97 -9.47 5.17
CA ILE A 9 -6.37 -8.37 5.93
C ILE A 9 -7.47 -7.45 6.49
N GLU A 10 -8.48 -7.07 5.69
CA GLU A 10 -9.61 -6.25 6.14
C GLU A 10 -10.33 -6.89 7.33
N LYS A 11 -10.60 -8.19 7.24
CA LYS A 11 -11.23 -8.95 8.33
C LYS A 11 -10.38 -8.92 9.61
N ALA A 12 -9.06 -8.99 9.49
CA ALA A 12 -8.15 -8.96 10.64
C ALA A 12 -8.12 -7.58 11.35
N PHE A 13 -8.33 -6.50 10.62
CA PHE A 13 -8.30 -5.13 11.15
C PHE A 13 -9.68 -4.52 11.42
N THR A 14 -10.77 -5.21 11.05
CA THR A 14 -12.14 -4.74 11.23
C THR A 14 -12.39 -4.35 12.69
N GLY A 15 -12.75 -3.08 12.91
CA GLY A 15 -13.05 -2.54 14.24
C GLY A 15 -11.83 -2.20 15.10
N LEU A 16 -10.61 -2.40 14.59
CA LEU A 16 -9.37 -2.05 15.29
C LEU A 16 -8.78 -0.74 14.78
N ILE A 17 -8.73 -0.57 13.46
CA ILE A 17 -8.23 0.63 12.79
C ILE A 17 -9.06 0.91 11.52
N PRO A 18 -9.11 2.16 11.04
CA PRO A 18 -9.66 2.45 9.72
C PRO A 18 -8.90 1.71 8.63
N THR A 19 -9.62 1.15 7.67
CA THR A 19 -9.04 0.52 6.48
C THR A 19 -9.76 0.97 5.23
N GLU A 20 -9.02 1.22 4.17
CA GLU A 20 -9.56 1.52 2.84
C GLU A 20 -9.07 0.51 1.81
N ARG A 21 -9.90 0.22 0.80
CA ARG A 21 -9.51 -0.63 -0.34
C ARG A 21 -9.12 0.25 -1.53
N GLY A 22 -8.04 -0.13 -2.22
CA GLY A 22 -7.60 0.48 -3.47
C GLY A 22 -7.45 -0.56 -4.56
N LEU A 23 -7.35 -0.09 -5.80
CA LEU A 23 -7.20 -0.89 -7.01
C LEU A 23 -5.77 -1.40 -7.23
N GLY A 24 -4.79 -0.77 -6.58
CA GLY A 24 -3.37 -1.12 -6.72
C GLY A 24 -2.46 -0.20 -5.93
N LEU A 25 -1.15 -0.43 -6.08
CA LEU A 25 -0.14 0.24 -5.27
C LEU A 25 -0.09 1.76 -5.51
N SER A 26 -0.24 2.22 -6.76
CA SER A 26 -0.26 3.66 -7.08
C SER A 26 -1.37 4.40 -6.34
N GLU A 27 -2.60 3.87 -6.36
CA GLU A 27 -3.72 4.47 -5.62
C GLU A 27 -3.49 4.41 -4.11
N ALA A 28 -2.96 3.30 -3.58
CA ALA A 28 -2.65 3.18 -2.17
C ALA A 28 -1.59 4.21 -1.71
N VAL A 29 -0.56 4.45 -2.51
CA VAL A 29 0.48 5.47 -2.24
C VAL A 29 -0.10 6.87 -2.32
N HIS A 30 -0.91 7.16 -3.34
CA HIS A 30 -1.56 8.46 -3.48
C HIS A 30 -2.50 8.77 -2.30
N CYS A 31 -3.35 7.82 -1.90
CA CYS A 31 -4.21 7.99 -0.72
C CYS A 31 -3.39 8.17 0.56
N ALA A 32 -2.33 7.38 0.76
CA ALA A 32 -1.45 7.56 1.91
C ALA A 32 -0.79 8.95 1.93
N GLY A 33 -0.35 9.46 0.78
CA GLY A 33 0.22 10.80 0.64
C GLY A 33 -0.77 11.92 0.94
N MET A 34 -2.04 11.77 0.58
CA MET A 34 -3.09 12.75 0.92
C MET A 34 -3.46 12.75 2.41
N LEU A 35 -3.29 11.62 3.10
CA LEU A 35 -3.68 11.45 4.50
C LEU A 35 -2.53 11.76 5.48
N ALA A 36 -1.28 11.57 5.06
CA ALA A 36 -0.11 11.74 5.91
C ALA A 36 0.17 13.22 6.21
N GLU A 37 0.51 13.51 7.47
CA GLU A 37 0.95 14.83 7.90
C GLU A 37 2.45 14.88 8.17
N THR A 38 2.99 16.08 8.41
CA THR A 38 4.41 16.24 8.77
C THR A 38 4.70 15.53 10.08
N GLY A 39 5.62 14.56 10.02
CA GLY A 39 6.01 13.73 11.16
C GLY A 39 5.48 12.29 11.10
N ASP A 40 4.52 12.02 10.21
CA ASP A 40 4.02 10.67 9.99
C ASP A 40 5.01 9.80 9.20
N THR A 41 4.79 8.50 9.26
CA THR A 41 5.53 7.51 8.46
C THR A 41 4.56 6.68 7.64
N VAL A 42 4.76 6.65 6.33
CA VAL A 42 4.07 5.72 5.42
C VAL A 42 4.98 4.50 5.20
N LEU A 43 4.48 3.32 5.55
CA LEU A 43 5.23 2.06 5.48
C LEU A 43 4.58 1.07 4.52
N LEU A 44 5.34 0.60 3.53
CA LEU A 44 4.97 -0.58 2.75
C LEU A 44 5.47 -1.86 3.45
N ALA A 45 4.59 -2.51 4.20
CA ALA A 45 4.85 -3.80 4.86
C ALA A 45 3.69 -4.79 4.61
N PRO A 46 3.59 -5.38 3.40
CA PRO A 46 2.38 -6.06 2.95
C PRO A 46 2.10 -7.42 3.62
N ALA A 47 3.08 -8.03 4.29
CA ALA A 47 2.99 -9.38 4.90
C ALA A 47 2.59 -10.54 3.94
N CYS A 48 2.37 -10.24 2.66
CA CYS A 48 1.98 -11.18 1.61
C CYS A 48 3.07 -11.31 0.54
N ALA A 49 3.09 -12.45 -0.16
CA ALA A 49 3.85 -12.61 -1.39
C ALA A 49 3.43 -11.55 -2.42
N SER A 50 4.27 -11.27 -3.42
CA SER A 50 4.00 -10.24 -4.43
C SER A 50 3.48 -10.78 -5.76
N TYR A 51 3.41 -12.11 -5.91
CA TYR A 51 3.19 -12.78 -7.19
C TYR A 51 1.79 -12.59 -7.79
N ASP A 52 0.83 -12.09 -7.03
CA ASP A 52 -0.50 -11.76 -7.53
C ASP A 52 -0.48 -10.51 -8.44
N GLN A 53 0.46 -9.59 -8.20
CA GLN A 53 0.54 -8.30 -8.91
C GLN A 53 1.91 -8.00 -9.53
N TYR A 54 2.97 -8.74 -9.14
CA TYR A 54 4.36 -8.45 -9.50
C TYR A 54 5.16 -9.74 -9.75
N PRO A 55 6.23 -9.69 -10.56
CA PRO A 55 7.10 -10.85 -10.79
C PRO A 55 7.93 -11.24 -9.57
N ASP A 56 8.24 -10.31 -8.68
CA ASP A 56 8.99 -10.52 -7.43
C ASP A 56 8.72 -9.38 -6.45
N TYR A 57 9.34 -9.42 -5.26
CA TYR A 57 9.09 -8.40 -4.23
C TYR A 57 9.86 -7.11 -4.51
N GLN A 58 10.98 -7.18 -5.24
CA GLN A 58 11.80 -6.04 -5.61
C GLN A 58 11.01 -5.14 -6.57
N ALA A 59 10.37 -5.70 -7.59
CA ALA A 59 9.53 -4.97 -8.53
C ALA A 59 8.37 -4.22 -7.82
N ARG A 60 7.81 -4.80 -6.76
CA ARG A 60 6.81 -4.12 -5.90
C ARG A 60 7.42 -2.96 -5.11
N GLY A 61 8.62 -3.15 -4.56
CA GLY A 61 9.37 -2.11 -3.85
C GLY A 61 9.78 -0.95 -4.77
N ASP A 62 10.29 -1.27 -5.96
CA ASP A 62 10.66 -0.28 -6.98
C ASP A 62 9.44 0.52 -7.43
N HIS A 63 8.28 -0.14 -7.59
CA HIS A 63 7.03 0.55 -7.89
C HIS A 63 6.64 1.52 -6.78
N PHE A 64 6.71 1.10 -5.51
CA PHE A 64 6.45 1.98 -4.36
C PHE A 64 7.37 3.20 -4.35
N ALA A 65 8.68 2.99 -4.52
CA ALA A 65 9.65 4.08 -4.53
C ALA A 65 9.35 5.11 -5.63
N ARG A 66 9.04 4.65 -6.85
CA ARG A 66 8.66 5.53 -7.96
C ARG A 66 7.40 6.34 -7.68
N GLU A 67 6.36 5.72 -7.11
CA GLU A 67 5.11 6.42 -6.78
C GLU A 67 5.34 7.47 -5.67
N VAL A 68 6.17 7.15 -4.66
CA VAL A 68 6.52 8.11 -3.60
C VAL A 68 7.35 9.28 -4.17
N GLU A 69 8.31 9.02 -5.05
CA GLU A 69 9.08 10.06 -5.73
C GLU A 69 8.17 10.98 -6.56
N ALA A 70 7.15 10.42 -7.22
CA ALA A 70 6.19 11.19 -8.01
C ALA A 70 5.31 12.14 -7.17
N LEU A 71 5.11 11.88 -5.87
CA LEU A 71 4.37 12.79 -4.97
C LEU A 71 5.17 14.04 -4.58
N MET A 72 6.49 14.05 -4.79
CA MET A 72 7.38 15.15 -4.41
C MET A 72 7.60 16.17 -5.54
N LEU A 73 7.02 15.93 -6.72
CA LEU A 73 7.07 16.79 -7.90
C LEU A 73 5.85 17.71 -7.98
#